data_AF-A0A9P0AZH2-F1
#
_entry.id   AF-A0A9P0AZH2-F1
#
_cell.length_a   1.000
_cell.length_b   1.000
_cell.length_c   1.000
_cell.angle_alpha   90.00
_cell.angle_beta   90.00
_cell.angle_gamma   90.00
#
_symmetry.space_group_name_H-M   'P 1'
#
loop_
_entity.id
_entity.type
_entity.pdbx_description
1 polymer ?
#
loop_
_entity_poly.entity_id
_entity_poly.type
_entity_poly.pdbx_seq_one_letter_code
_entity_poly.pdbx_strand_id
1 'polypeptide(L)'
;MNRSRSTMSGNSAHYEVIEELEELPGEELVELYNASEIAYKYVMLENKFLLLYIEKNDPILYPMTIKRMELLDQKAKDSTKPRDSTESGSTDGRSSQLSANTARSFIRHSMIGSGSLSVAGSTVSGNTKSIGTSELRFRKKVLTHFMKTEMLLEIMEGSQKAYNSFKKSSNGILETYRAETEEAKIYIGEGQISLDTFEQTVVVEGLDRISQRIPAEKWLKYMNNWTRQGQFIVQKLLLHKNNEAITLRKLKSVLKERQLLAENIHAVDFDQLTIENKNLKTKIDQRSKFVKELKKLNGWANVILSNSRYFLQSQFNDISQFKFLKEQSENRRENIDKESVKVQGEIEDAKKKYEECKTSRCQIQWSTWQRNQI
;
A
#
# COMPACT_ATOMS: atom_id res chain seq x y z
N MET A 1 17.60 -17.82 -74.10
CA MET A 1 16.90 -18.83 -73.27
C MET A 1 15.46 -18.40 -73.09
N ASN A 2 14.55 -19.18 -73.67
CA ASN A 2 13.16 -18.85 -73.94
C ASN A 2 12.29 -18.83 -72.68
N ARG A 3 11.44 -17.81 -72.53
CA ARG A 3 10.34 -17.77 -71.55
C ARG A 3 9.05 -18.19 -72.24
N SER A 4 8.57 -19.39 -71.92
CA SER A 4 7.25 -19.87 -72.32
C SER A 4 6.21 -19.42 -71.29
N ARG A 5 5.21 -18.65 -71.74
CA ARG A 5 3.95 -18.41 -71.02
C ARG A 5 3.07 -19.65 -71.19
N SER A 6 2.74 -20.32 -70.09
CA SER A 6 1.67 -21.31 -70.03
C SER A 6 0.43 -20.65 -69.45
N THR A 7 -0.63 -20.55 -70.25
CA THR A 7 -2.00 -20.26 -69.81
C THR A 7 -2.74 -21.58 -69.69
N MET A 8 -2.79 -22.16 -68.49
CA MET A 8 -3.57 -23.37 -68.24
C MET A 8 -5.02 -23.02 -67.91
N SER A 9 -5.91 -23.68 -68.64
CA SER A 9 -7.36 -23.69 -68.49
C SER A 9 -7.77 -24.42 -67.21
N GLY A 10 -8.54 -23.76 -66.33
CA GLY A 10 -8.85 -24.20 -64.98
C GLY A 10 -9.88 -25.34 -64.83
N ASN A 11 -10.35 -25.96 -65.91
CA ASN A 11 -11.33 -27.06 -65.84
C ASN A 11 -10.73 -28.47 -65.99
N SER A 12 -9.45 -28.59 -66.38
CA SER A 12 -8.80 -29.91 -66.53
C SER A 12 -8.12 -30.40 -65.25
N ALA A 13 -7.74 -29.48 -64.34
CA ALA A 13 -7.02 -29.82 -63.11
C ALA A 13 -7.90 -30.51 -62.05
N HIS A 14 -9.23 -30.52 -62.22
CA HIS A 14 -10.15 -31.12 -61.25
C HIS A 14 -10.28 -32.65 -61.40
N TYR A 15 -9.96 -33.18 -62.57
CA TYR A 15 -10.01 -34.63 -62.85
C TYR A 15 -8.67 -35.33 -62.61
N GLU A 16 -7.53 -34.66 -62.87
CA GLU A 16 -6.20 -35.23 -62.60
C GLU A 16 -5.93 -35.43 -61.10
N VAL A 17 -6.44 -34.56 -60.22
CA VAL A 17 -6.28 -34.69 -58.75
C VAL A 17 -7.10 -35.86 -58.18
N ILE A 18 -8.15 -36.32 -58.89
CA ILE A 18 -9.00 -37.42 -58.43
C ILE A 18 -8.38 -38.78 -58.76
N GLU A 19 -7.71 -38.94 -59.90
CA GLU A 19 -6.97 -40.17 -60.25
C GLU A 19 -5.75 -40.39 -59.33
N GLU A 20 -5.05 -39.33 -58.94
CA GLU A 20 -3.90 -39.41 -58.02
C GLU A 20 -4.29 -39.81 -56.58
N LEU A 21 -5.57 -39.65 -56.20
CA LEU A 21 -6.08 -40.00 -54.87
C LEU A 21 -6.47 -41.48 -54.72
N GLU A 22 -6.70 -42.19 -55.83
CA GLU A 22 -7.08 -43.61 -55.83
C GLU A 22 -5.87 -44.56 -55.67
N GLU A 23 -4.65 -44.10 -55.92
CA GLU A 23 -3.42 -44.92 -55.84
C GLU A 23 -2.64 -44.77 -54.52
N LEU A 24 -3.08 -43.90 -53.61
CA LEU A 24 -2.39 -43.64 -52.33
C LEU A 24 -2.74 -44.70 -51.27
N PRO A 25 -1.75 -45.23 -50.52
CA PRO A 25 -1.99 -46.18 -49.43
C PRO A 25 -2.88 -45.54 -48.34
N GLY A 26 -3.76 -46.34 -47.72
CA GLY A 26 -4.80 -45.83 -46.81
C GLY A 26 -4.31 -45.03 -45.60
N GLU A 27 -3.05 -45.18 -45.21
CA GLU A 27 -2.42 -44.38 -44.15
C GLU A 27 -2.12 -42.94 -44.61
N GLU A 28 -1.59 -42.78 -45.83
CA GLU A 28 -1.33 -41.46 -46.45
C GLU A 28 -2.63 -40.69 -46.75
N LEU A 29 -3.71 -41.41 -47.07
CA LEU A 29 -5.03 -40.80 -47.30
C LEU A 29 -5.61 -40.20 -46.00
N VAL A 30 -5.43 -40.89 -44.86
CA VAL A 30 -5.86 -40.38 -43.55
C VAL A 30 -5.03 -39.17 -43.13
N GLU A 31 -3.72 -39.18 -43.38
CA GLU A 31 -2.86 -38.03 -43.13
C GLU A 31 -3.26 -36.81 -43.98
N LEU A 32 -3.53 -37.02 -45.28
CA LEU A 32 -3.97 -35.95 -46.19
C LEU A 32 -5.33 -35.38 -45.76
N TYR A 33 -6.27 -36.24 -45.36
CA TYR A 33 -7.57 -35.81 -44.85
C TYR A 33 -7.42 -34.94 -43.60
N ASN A 34 -6.64 -35.40 -42.62
CA ASN A 34 -6.38 -34.66 -41.38
C ASN A 34 -5.69 -33.32 -41.69
N ALA A 35 -4.71 -33.31 -42.59
CA ALA A 35 -4.03 -32.09 -43.04
C ALA A 35 -5.01 -31.11 -43.71
N SER A 36 -5.93 -31.60 -44.53
CA SER A 36 -6.96 -30.79 -45.19
C SER A 36 -7.98 -30.21 -44.19
N GLU A 37 -8.37 -30.99 -43.18
CA GLU A 37 -9.28 -30.56 -42.12
C GLU A 37 -8.63 -29.47 -41.25
N ILE A 38 -7.35 -29.65 -40.92
CA ILE A 38 -6.55 -28.66 -40.21
C ILE A 38 -6.43 -27.37 -41.05
N ALA A 39 -6.10 -27.49 -42.34
CA ALA A 39 -6.01 -26.35 -43.25
C ALA A 39 -7.36 -25.60 -43.36
N TYR A 40 -8.47 -26.32 -43.46
CA TYR A 40 -9.81 -25.75 -43.47
C TYR A 40 -10.10 -24.97 -42.18
N LYS A 41 -9.80 -25.54 -41.01
CA LYS A 41 -9.94 -24.85 -39.71
C LYS A 41 -9.09 -23.58 -39.63
N TYR A 42 -7.86 -23.61 -40.15
CA TYR A 42 -7.00 -22.42 -40.21
C TYR A 42 -7.58 -21.32 -41.10
N VAL A 43 -8.07 -21.66 -42.29
CA VAL A 43 -8.70 -20.68 -43.21
C VAL A 43 -9.97 -20.09 -42.59
N MET A 44 -10.78 -20.91 -41.92
CA MET A 44 -11.97 -20.43 -41.21
C MET A 44 -11.63 -19.47 -40.09
N LEU A 45 -10.58 -19.76 -39.30
CA LEU A 45 -10.09 -18.85 -38.26
C LEU A 45 -9.55 -17.55 -38.86
N GLU A 46 -8.74 -17.63 -39.91
CA GLU A 46 -8.19 -16.46 -40.59
C GLU A 46 -9.31 -15.54 -41.11
N ASN A 47 -10.31 -16.11 -41.81
CA ASN A 47 -11.47 -15.37 -42.28
C ASN A 47 -12.23 -14.70 -41.13
N LYS A 48 -12.42 -15.41 -40.01
CA LYS A 48 -13.05 -14.85 -38.82
C LYS A 48 -12.26 -13.65 -38.25
N PHE A 49 -10.94 -13.74 -38.19
CA PHE A 49 -10.10 -12.63 -37.72
C PHE A 49 -10.14 -11.42 -38.66
N LEU A 50 -10.08 -11.65 -39.98
CA LEU A 50 -10.19 -10.58 -40.97
C LEU A 50 -11.54 -9.85 -40.86
N LEU A 51 -12.63 -10.59 -40.61
CA LEU A 51 -13.94 -10.01 -40.40
C LEU A 51 -13.99 -9.17 -39.12
N LEU A 52 -13.45 -9.67 -38.00
CA LEU A 52 -13.34 -8.92 -36.75
C LEU A 52 -12.49 -7.65 -36.90
N TYR A 53 -11.44 -7.70 -37.72
CA TYR A 53 -10.62 -6.54 -38.02
C TYR A 53 -11.38 -5.47 -38.81
N ILE A 54 -12.10 -5.89 -39.86
CA ILE A 54 -12.92 -5.00 -40.68
C ILE A 54 -14.05 -4.40 -39.83
N GLU A 55 -14.69 -5.19 -38.97
CA GLU A 55 -15.73 -4.73 -38.05
C GLU A 55 -15.21 -3.61 -37.13
N LYS A 56 -14.00 -3.77 -36.58
CA LYS A 56 -13.36 -2.82 -35.67
C LYS A 56 -12.95 -1.52 -36.37
N ASN A 57 -12.37 -1.61 -37.57
CA ASN A 57 -11.73 -0.46 -38.22
C ASN A 57 -12.64 0.23 -39.26
N ASP A 58 -13.48 -0.53 -39.96
CA ASP A 58 -14.37 -0.04 -41.02
C ASP A 58 -15.80 -0.62 -40.87
N PRO A 59 -16.58 -0.14 -39.87
CA PRO A 59 -17.91 -0.70 -39.57
C PRO A 59 -18.92 -0.56 -40.73
N ILE A 60 -18.69 0.37 -41.66
CA ILE A 60 -19.51 0.55 -42.87
C ILE A 60 -19.23 -0.56 -43.91
N LEU A 61 -17.99 -1.06 -43.97
CA LEU A 61 -17.57 -2.06 -44.94
C LEU A 61 -18.01 -3.47 -44.53
N TYR A 62 -18.12 -3.74 -43.23
CA TYR A 62 -18.46 -5.05 -42.67
C TYR A 62 -19.82 -5.63 -43.17
N PRO A 63 -20.94 -4.90 -43.18
CA PRO A 63 -22.19 -5.42 -43.74
C PRO A 63 -22.10 -5.71 -45.24
N MET A 64 -21.30 -4.93 -45.97
CA MET A 64 -21.10 -5.12 -47.42
C MET A 64 -20.25 -6.35 -47.71
N THR A 65 -19.24 -6.65 -46.89
CA THR A 65 -18.41 -7.86 -47.04
C THR A 65 -19.19 -9.11 -46.69
N ILE A 66 -19.99 -9.10 -45.62
CA ILE A 66 -20.89 -10.23 -45.27
C ILE A 66 -21.86 -10.52 -46.42
N LYS A 67 -22.58 -9.51 -46.90
CA LYS A 67 -23.54 -9.67 -48.00
C LYS A 67 -22.87 -10.19 -49.27
N ARG A 68 -21.62 -9.80 -49.54
CA ARG A 68 -20.84 -10.31 -50.68
C ARG A 68 -20.43 -11.77 -50.51
N MET A 69 -20.07 -12.20 -49.31
CA MET A 69 -19.77 -13.61 -49.01
C MET A 69 -21.02 -14.48 -49.15
N GLU A 70 -22.17 -14.03 -48.63
CA GLU A 70 -23.46 -14.74 -48.77
C GLU A 70 -23.84 -14.96 -50.25
N LEU A 71 -23.61 -13.95 -51.10
CA LEU A 71 -23.84 -14.06 -52.55
C LEU A 71 -22.88 -15.06 -53.23
N LEU A 72 -21.63 -15.13 -52.76
CA LEU A 72 -20.66 -16.11 -53.27
C LEU A 72 -21.03 -17.54 -52.85
N ASP A 73 -21.51 -17.72 -51.61
CA ASP A 73 -22.00 -19.00 -51.12
C ASP A 73 -23.24 -19.47 -51.88
N GLN A 74 -24.17 -18.56 -52.19
CA GLN A 74 -25.33 -18.87 -53.03
C GLN A 74 -24.89 -19.31 -54.43
N LYS A 75 -23.94 -18.60 -55.04
CA LYS A 75 -23.40 -18.95 -56.37
C LYS A 75 -22.66 -20.29 -56.38
N ALA A 76 -21.94 -20.64 -55.31
CA ALA A 76 -21.26 -21.92 -55.17
C ALA A 76 -22.25 -23.09 -54.98
N LYS A 77 -23.36 -22.86 -54.26
CA LYS A 77 -24.47 -23.82 -54.13
C LYS A 77 -25.22 -24.03 -55.44
N ASP A 78 -25.35 -22.98 -56.25
CA ASP A 78 -25.98 -23.09 -57.57
C ASP A 78 -25.06 -23.77 -58.61
N SER A 79 -23.73 -23.66 -58.48
CA SER A 79 -22.79 -24.35 -59.38
C SER A 79 -22.56 -25.83 -59.06
N THR A 80 -22.98 -26.30 -57.88
CA THR A 80 -22.85 -27.70 -57.43
C THR A 80 -24.09 -28.55 -57.71
N LYS A 81 -25.13 -27.98 -58.33
CA LYS A 81 -26.24 -28.78 -58.88
C LYS A 81 -25.74 -29.55 -60.11
N PRO A 82 -25.89 -30.89 -60.15
CA PRO A 82 -25.50 -31.66 -61.32
C PRO A 82 -26.29 -31.17 -62.52
N ARG A 83 -25.55 -30.80 -63.56
CA ARG A 83 -26.12 -30.39 -64.84
C ARG A 83 -26.58 -31.66 -65.55
N ASP A 84 -27.81 -32.09 -65.27
CA ASP A 84 -28.45 -33.18 -66.01
C ASP A 84 -28.41 -32.84 -67.50
N SER A 85 -27.73 -33.68 -68.25
CA SER A 85 -27.59 -33.56 -69.69
C SER A 85 -28.72 -34.35 -70.33
N THR A 86 -29.74 -33.65 -70.82
CA THR A 86 -30.66 -34.19 -71.82
C THR A 86 -31.29 -33.08 -72.65
N GLU A 87 -31.01 -33.14 -73.95
CA GLU A 87 -31.82 -32.74 -75.12
C GLU A 87 -32.13 -31.26 -75.44
N SER A 88 -31.40 -30.79 -76.47
CA SER A 88 -31.88 -30.22 -77.74
C SER A 88 -33.25 -29.52 -77.83
N GLY A 89 -33.24 -28.28 -78.36
CA GLY A 89 -34.41 -27.73 -79.06
C GLY A 89 -34.44 -26.21 -79.24
N SER A 90 -34.03 -25.76 -80.44
CA SER A 90 -34.56 -24.62 -81.23
C SER A 90 -34.80 -23.23 -80.61
N THR A 91 -34.04 -22.26 -81.14
CA THR A 91 -34.45 -20.95 -81.71
C THR A 91 -35.89 -20.47 -81.47
N ASP A 92 -36.08 -19.32 -80.81
CA ASP A 92 -36.29 -18.01 -81.45
C ASP A 92 -36.82 -16.93 -80.49
N GLY A 93 -36.50 -15.67 -80.82
CA GLY A 93 -37.52 -14.61 -80.82
C GLY A 93 -37.88 -13.91 -79.51
N ARG A 94 -37.17 -12.80 -79.23
CA ARG A 94 -37.64 -11.57 -78.59
C ARG A 94 -39.18 -11.44 -78.40
N SER A 95 -39.63 -11.17 -77.17
CA SER A 95 -40.46 -9.99 -76.91
C SER A 95 -40.38 -9.56 -75.45
N SER A 96 -40.23 -8.26 -75.28
CA SER A 96 -40.24 -7.51 -74.04
C SER A 96 -41.66 -7.33 -73.53
N GLN A 97 -41.94 -7.71 -72.28
CA GLN A 97 -43.01 -7.09 -71.50
C GLN A 97 -42.51 -6.78 -70.09
N LEU A 98 -42.58 -5.49 -69.78
CA LEU A 98 -42.42 -4.90 -68.46
C LEU A 98 -43.59 -5.33 -67.58
N SER A 99 -43.31 -5.85 -66.38
CA SER A 99 -44.25 -5.78 -65.27
C SER A 99 -43.55 -5.28 -64.02
N ALA A 100 -44.20 -4.31 -63.40
CA ALA A 100 -43.78 -3.53 -62.25
C ALA A 100 -43.70 -4.32 -60.93
N ASN A 101 -43.28 -3.58 -59.89
CA ASN A 101 -43.39 -3.83 -58.45
C ASN A 101 -42.12 -4.47 -57.84
N THR A 102 -41.50 -3.98 -56.77
CA THR A 102 -41.99 -3.16 -55.65
C THR A 102 -40.81 -2.39 -55.05
N ALA A 103 -40.90 -1.06 -55.03
CA ALA A 103 -40.15 -0.23 -54.09
C ALA A 103 -40.89 -0.28 -52.75
N ARG A 104 -40.22 -0.71 -51.68
CA ARG A 104 -40.63 -0.39 -50.31
C ARG A 104 -39.56 0.48 -49.68
N SER A 105 -39.95 1.74 -49.53
CA SER A 105 -39.34 2.75 -48.68
C SER A 105 -39.36 2.32 -47.21
N PHE A 106 -38.26 2.54 -46.50
CA PHE A 106 -38.30 2.86 -45.08
C PHE A 106 -37.56 4.17 -44.85
N ILE A 107 -38.32 5.16 -44.40
CA ILE A 107 -37.86 6.42 -43.81
C ILE A 107 -37.57 6.15 -42.33
N ARG A 108 -36.44 6.67 -41.82
CA ARG A 108 -36.34 7.35 -40.52
C ARG A 108 -35.02 8.12 -40.38
N HIS A 109 -35.17 9.45 -40.27
CA HIS A 109 -34.56 10.39 -39.31
C HIS A 109 -33.67 9.80 -38.20
N SER A 110 -32.71 10.47 -37.55
CA SER A 110 -31.95 11.73 -37.66
C SER A 110 -31.04 11.78 -36.40
N MET A 111 -30.09 12.72 -36.34
CA MET A 111 -29.36 13.29 -35.16
C MET A 111 -27.84 13.01 -35.18
N ILE A 112 -27.02 14.01 -35.53
CA ILE A 112 -26.31 14.97 -34.65
C ILE A 112 -25.09 14.34 -33.95
N GLY A 113 -23.92 14.96 -34.15
CA GLY A 113 -22.89 15.01 -33.11
C GLY A 113 -21.44 14.73 -33.50
N SER A 114 -20.80 15.72 -34.14
CA SER A 114 -19.43 16.23 -33.83
C SER A 114 -18.21 15.29 -33.80
N GLY A 115 -17.19 15.62 -34.61
CA GLY A 115 -15.82 15.12 -34.43
C GLY A 115 -14.86 15.40 -35.59
N SER A 116 -14.59 16.68 -35.84
CA SER A 116 -13.51 17.23 -36.67
C SER A 116 -12.19 16.43 -36.65
N LEU A 117 -11.61 16.18 -37.84
CA LEU A 117 -10.21 16.52 -38.14
C LEU A 117 -10.01 16.59 -39.66
N SER A 118 -9.90 17.83 -40.15
CA SER A 118 -9.49 18.21 -41.49
C SER A 118 -7.96 18.14 -41.64
N VAL A 119 -7.47 17.57 -42.73
CA VAL A 119 -6.17 17.95 -43.33
C VAL A 119 -6.36 18.12 -44.83
N ALA A 120 -5.77 19.21 -45.31
CA ALA A 120 -5.99 19.89 -46.58
C ALA A 120 -5.55 19.10 -47.83
N GLY A 121 -6.14 19.46 -48.98
CA GLY A 121 -5.68 18.98 -50.28
C GLY A 121 -6.55 19.38 -51.47
N SER A 122 -6.52 20.67 -51.82
CA SER A 122 -6.48 21.20 -53.20
C SER A 122 -7.61 20.88 -54.19
N THR A 123 -8.35 21.95 -54.50
CA THR A 123 -9.21 22.15 -55.67
C THR A 123 -8.48 21.97 -57.01
N VAL A 124 -9.03 21.15 -57.91
CA VAL A 124 -9.01 21.40 -59.36
C VAL A 124 -10.34 20.93 -59.95
N SER A 125 -11.11 21.91 -60.43
CA SER A 125 -12.31 21.75 -61.26
C SER A 125 -11.88 21.65 -62.72
N GLY A 126 -12.47 20.73 -63.50
CA GLY A 126 -12.39 20.77 -64.96
C GLY A 126 -12.66 19.45 -65.69
N ASN A 127 -13.83 19.39 -66.32
CA ASN A 127 -14.18 18.65 -67.54
C ASN A 127 -14.43 17.12 -67.52
N THR A 128 -15.74 16.82 -67.58
CA THR A 128 -16.42 15.97 -68.58
C THR A 128 -15.61 14.89 -69.29
N LYS A 129 -15.98 13.62 -69.08
CA LYS A 129 -16.37 12.69 -70.17
C LYS A 129 -16.86 11.35 -69.62
N SER A 130 -18.01 10.94 -70.14
CA SER A 130 -18.45 9.56 -70.43
C SER A 130 -18.20 8.47 -69.40
N ILE A 131 -19.33 8.03 -68.82
CA ILE A 131 -19.75 6.63 -68.68
C ILE A 131 -18.85 5.67 -69.49
N GLY A 132 -17.98 5.01 -68.75
CA GLY A 132 -17.29 3.81 -69.15
C GLY A 132 -17.14 3.01 -67.86
N THR A 133 -17.82 1.89 -67.78
CA THR A 133 -17.67 0.89 -66.73
C THR A 133 -16.23 0.38 -66.74
N SER A 134 -15.32 1.14 -66.11
CA SER A 134 -13.97 0.71 -65.85
C SER A 134 -14.04 -0.30 -64.72
N GLU A 135 -14.10 -1.56 -65.14
CA GLU A 135 -13.78 -2.71 -64.34
C GLU A 135 -12.46 -2.42 -63.63
N LEU A 136 -12.55 -1.95 -62.38
CA LEU A 136 -11.44 -1.79 -61.46
C LEU A 136 -10.83 -3.18 -61.35
N ARG A 137 -9.80 -3.42 -62.18
CA ARG A 137 -8.84 -4.50 -61.96
C ARG A 137 -8.13 -4.15 -60.65
N PHE A 138 -8.80 -4.43 -59.54
CA PHE A 138 -8.16 -4.58 -58.25
C PHE A 138 -7.11 -5.64 -58.47
N ARG A 139 -5.86 -5.21 -58.69
CA ARG A 139 -4.71 -6.09 -58.51
C ARG A 139 -4.92 -6.67 -57.11
N LYS A 140 -5.16 -7.98 -57.04
CA LYS A 140 -5.36 -8.73 -55.79
C LYS A 140 -4.11 -8.48 -54.96
N LYS A 141 -4.13 -7.47 -54.09
CA LYS A 141 -3.06 -7.21 -53.14
C LYS A 141 -3.19 -8.35 -52.14
N VAL A 142 -2.39 -9.39 -52.33
CA VAL A 142 -2.30 -10.50 -51.39
C VAL A 142 -1.70 -9.90 -50.11
N LEU A 143 -2.44 -10.01 -49.01
CA LEU A 143 -1.99 -9.52 -47.73
C LEU A 143 -0.74 -10.33 -47.32
N THR A 144 0.39 -9.65 -47.13
CA THR A 144 1.64 -10.30 -46.73
C THR A 144 1.47 -10.98 -45.38
N HIS A 145 2.12 -12.13 -45.15
CA HIS A 145 2.06 -12.86 -43.87
C HIS A 145 2.35 -11.94 -42.66
N PHE A 146 3.34 -11.05 -42.78
CA PHE A 146 3.65 -10.04 -41.77
C PHE A 146 2.47 -9.12 -41.42
N MET A 147 1.73 -8.64 -42.42
CA MET A 147 0.56 -7.77 -42.20
C MET A 147 -0.59 -8.53 -41.53
N LYS A 148 -0.75 -9.83 -41.85
CA LYS A 148 -1.71 -10.71 -41.17
C LYS A 148 -1.33 -10.91 -39.69
N THR A 149 -0.05 -11.11 -39.40
CA THR A 149 0.42 -11.27 -38.02
C THR A 149 0.28 -9.98 -37.22
N GLU A 150 0.60 -8.82 -37.81
CA GLU A 150 0.42 -7.51 -37.17
C GLU A 150 -1.05 -7.24 -36.84
N MET A 151 -1.93 -7.49 -37.80
CA MET A 151 -3.38 -7.41 -37.65
C MET A 151 -3.91 -8.31 -36.53
N LEU A 152 -3.44 -9.57 -36.49
CA LEU A 152 -3.81 -10.52 -35.44
C LEU A 152 -3.36 -10.06 -34.06
N LEU A 153 -2.11 -9.59 -33.94
CA LEU A 153 -1.57 -9.06 -32.69
C LEU A 153 -2.37 -7.87 -32.19
N GLU A 154 -2.76 -6.94 -33.08
CA GLU A 154 -3.55 -5.76 -32.70
C GLU A 154 -4.95 -6.13 -32.17
N ILE A 155 -5.61 -7.10 -32.81
CA ILE A 155 -6.92 -7.59 -32.34
C ILE A 155 -6.76 -8.32 -31.01
N MET A 156 -5.74 -9.16 -30.88
CA MET A 156 -5.48 -9.91 -29.65
C MET A 156 -5.18 -8.98 -28.49
N GLU A 157 -4.34 -7.96 -28.70
CA GLU A 157 -4.03 -6.95 -27.69
C GLU A 157 -5.28 -6.11 -27.34
N GLY A 158 -6.09 -5.74 -28.34
CA GLY A 158 -7.35 -5.04 -28.14
C GLY A 158 -8.34 -5.86 -27.30
N SER A 159 -8.52 -7.13 -27.64
CA SER A 159 -9.34 -8.09 -26.89
C SER A 159 -8.83 -8.28 -25.47
N GLN A 160 -7.52 -8.40 -25.29
CA GLN A 160 -6.91 -8.53 -23.96
C GLN A 160 -7.10 -7.28 -23.11
N LYS A 161 -6.97 -6.09 -23.71
CA LYS A 161 -7.24 -4.80 -23.05
C LYS A 161 -8.72 -4.70 -22.63
N ALA A 162 -9.65 -5.05 -23.52
CA ALA A 162 -11.08 -5.05 -23.24
C ALA A 162 -11.47 -6.07 -22.14
N TYR A 163 -10.90 -7.26 -22.18
CA TYR A 163 -11.09 -8.26 -21.13
C TYR A 163 -10.55 -7.78 -19.78
N ASN A 164 -9.36 -7.18 -19.76
CA ASN A 164 -8.75 -6.66 -18.54
C ASN A 164 -9.53 -5.47 -17.96
N SER A 165 -10.08 -4.57 -18.79
CA SER A 165 -10.93 -3.47 -18.33
C SER A 165 -12.28 -3.98 -17.82
N PHE A 166 -12.90 -4.93 -18.51
CA PHE A 166 -14.13 -5.60 -18.06
C PHE A 166 -13.92 -6.30 -16.72
N LYS A 167 -12.84 -7.10 -16.59
CA LYS A 167 -12.48 -7.79 -15.34
C LYS A 167 -12.28 -6.80 -14.19
N LYS A 168 -11.58 -5.69 -14.42
CA LYS A 168 -11.39 -4.63 -13.41
C LYS A 168 -12.73 -4.01 -12.99
N SER A 169 -13.60 -3.68 -13.95
CA SER A 169 -14.91 -3.11 -13.67
C SER A 169 -15.82 -4.09 -12.93
N SER A 170 -15.88 -5.34 -13.37
CA SER A 170 -16.65 -6.41 -12.74
C SER A 170 -16.19 -6.67 -11.30
N ASN A 171 -14.88 -6.77 -11.07
CA ASN A 171 -14.34 -6.92 -9.73
C ASN A 171 -14.67 -5.69 -8.85
N GLY A 172 -14.56 -4.48 -9.40
CA GLY A 172 -14.94 -3.27 -8.68
C GLY A 172 -16.40 -3.29 -8.22
N ILE A 173 -17.32 -3.73 -9.08
CA ILE A 173 -18.74 -3.89 -8.75
C ILE A 173 -18.94 -4.98 -7.67
N LEU A 174 -18.26 -6.11 -7.79
CA LEU A 174 -18.33 -7.19 -6.80
C LEU A 174 -17.86 -6.74 -5.42
N GLU A 175 -16.76 -6.00 -5.35
CA GLU A 175 -16.26 -5.45 -4.07
C GLU A 175 -17.26 -4.43 -3.49
N THR A 176 -17.93 -3.63 -4.32
CA THR A 176 -19.00 -2.74 -3.85
C THR A 176 -20.16 -3.53 -3.24
N TYR A 177 -20.69 -4.54 -3.94
CA TYR A 177 -21.78 -5.35 -3.40
C TYR A 177 -21.38 -6.13 -2.14
N ARG A 178 -20.12 -6.56 -2.07
CA ARG A 178 -19.57 -7.20 -0.86
C ARG A 178 -19.56 -6.23 0.31
N ALA A 179 -19.07 -5.00 0.10
CA ALA A 179 -19.08 -3.96 1.10
C ALA A 179 -20.51 -3.62 1.55
N GLU A 180 -21.46 -3.45 0.62
CA GLU A 180 -22.88 -3.21 0.94
C GLU A 180 -23.49 -4.35 1.77
N THR A 181 -23.16 -5.60 1.44
CA THR A 181 -23.64 -6.77 2.18
C THR A 181 -23.05 -6.84 3.59
N GLU A 182 -21.77 -6.52 3.74
CA GLU A 182 -21.10 -6.44 5.05
C GLU A 182 -21.67 -5.29 5.90
N GLU A 183 -21.90 -4.13 5.30
CA GLU A 183 -22.53 -2.98 5.94
C GLU A 183 -23.95 -3.32 6.42
N ALA A 184 -24.76 -3.95 5.57
CA ALA A 184 -26.11 -4.39 5.94
C ALA A 184 -26.09 -5.38 7.12
N LYS A 185 -25.14 -6.32 7.15
CA LYS A 185 -24.97 -7.25 8.29
C LYS A 185 -24.64 -6.52 9.59
N ILE A 186 -23.75 -5.52 9.51
CA ILE A 186 -23.41 -4.70 10.66
C ILE A 186 -24.64 -3.93 11.14
N TYR A 187 -25.39 -3.29 10.25
CA TYR A 187 -26.62 -2.57 10.61
C TYR A 187 -27.67 -3.46 11.27
N ILE A 188 -27.88 -4.68 10.75
CA ILE A 188 -28.81 -5.64 11.36
C ILE A 188 -28.32 -6.03 12.76
N GLY A 189 -27.03 -6.33 12.91
CA GLY A 189 -26.44 -6.67 14.21
C GLY A 189 -26.53 -5.55 15.24
N GLU A 190 -26.17 -4.32 14.85
CA GLU A 190 -26.29 -3.13 15.71
C GLU A 190 -27.74 -2.82 16.06
N GLY A 191 -28.66 -2.98 15.10
CA GLY A 191 -30.09 -2.83 15.31
C GLY A 191 -30.63 -3.82 16.34
N GLN A 192 -30.23 -5.09 16.25
CA GLN A 192 -30.64 -6.13 17.20
C GLN A 192 -30.09 -5.83 18.60
N ILE A 193 -28.80 -5.52 18.73
CA ILE A 193 -28.19 -5.15 20.02
C ILE A 193 -28.92 -3.96 20.64
N SER A 194 -29.26 -2.97 19.81
CA SER A 194 -29.95 -1.78 20.27
C SER A 194 -31.39 -2.05 20.72
N LEU A 195 -32.06 -2.99 20.04
CA LEU A 195 -33.38 -3.47 20.42
C LEU A 195 -33.32 -4.26 21.74
N ASP A 196 -32.40 -5.20 21.87
CA ASP A 196 -32.21 -5.98 23.09
C ASP A 196 -31.87 -5.06 24.29
N THR A 197 -31.01 -4.06 24.06
CA THR A 197 -30.66 -3.06 25.08
C THR A 197 -31.86 -2.20 25.47
N PHE A 198 -32.70 -1.83 24.49
CA PHE A 198 -33.94 -1.10 24.73
C PHE A 198 -34.93 -1.92 25.57
N GLU A 199 -35.18 -3.17 25.17
CA GLU A 199 -36.08 -4.08 25.88
C GLU A 199 -35.61 -4.29 27.31
N GLN A 200 -34.33 -4.57 27.52
CA GLN A 200 -33.79 -4.73 28.86
C GLN A 200 -33.92 -3.45 29.69
N THR A 201 -33.44 -2.31 29.18
CA THR A 201 -33.31 -1.09 29.98
C THR A 201 -34.64 -0.38 30.22
N VAL A 202 -35.52 -0.35 29.21
CA VAL A 202 -36.77 0.43 29.26
C VAL A 202 -37.96 -0.45 29.59
N VAL A 203 -38.06 -1.65 29.00
CA VAL A 203 -39.23 -2.52 29.18
C VAL A 203 -39.10 -3.36 30.44
N VAL A 204 -37.96 -4.00 30.68
CA VAL A 204 -37.76 -4.88 31.85
C VAL A 204 -37.37 -4.07 33.10
N GLU A 205 -36.30 -3.27 33.02
CA GLU A 205 -35.77 -2.50 34.15
C GLU A 205 -36.55 -1.19 34.40
N GLY A 206 -37.18 -0.66 33.36
CA GLY A 206 -37.93 0.60 33.41
C GLY A 206 -39.37 0.47 33.87
N LEU A 207 -39.91 -0.76 34.00
CA LEU A 207 -41.28 -0.99 34.45
C LEU A 207 -41.40 -0.78 35.96
N ASP A 208 -42.27 0.14 36.37
CA ASP A 208 -42.59 0.31 37.77
C ASP A 208 -43.41 -0.90 38.27
N ARG A 209 -42.92 -1.57 39.32
CA ARG A 209 -43.52 -2.81 39.83
C ARG A 209 -44.93 -2.60 40.40
N ILE A 210 -45.21 -1.38 40.87
CA ILE A 210 -46.50 -1.04 41.50
C ILE A 210 -47.50 -0.58 40.44
N SER A 211 -47.10 0.38 39.58
CA SER A 211 -47.96 0.95 38.54
C SER A 211 -48.10 0.06 37.29
N GLN A 212 -47.17 -0.88 37.08
CA GLN A 212 -47.01 -1.66 35.84
C GLN A 212 -46.94 -0.81 34.57
N ARG A 213 -46.60 0.47 34.72
CA ARG A 213 -46.43 1.44 33.64
C ARG A 213 -44.97 1.86 33.59
N ILE A 214 -44.49 2.19 32.40
CA ILE A 214 -43.14 2.72 32.21
C ILE A 214 -43.19 4.23 32.46
N PRO A 215 -42.45 4.76 33.45
CA PRO A 215 -42.38 6.20 33.68
C PRO A 215 -41.77 6.91 32.48
N ALA A 216 -42.36 8.05 32.09
CA ALA A 216 -41.89 8.84 30.95
C ALA A 216 -40.42 9.29 31.10
N GLU A 217 -39.96 9.52 32.32
CA GLU A 217 -38.57 9.91 32.62
C GLU A 217 -37.55 8.84 32.22
N LYS A 218 -37.90 7.54 32.37
CA LYS A 218 -37.00 6.43 32.01
C LYS A 218 -36.80 6.35 30.50
N TRP A 219 -37.89 6.47 29.74
CA TRP A 219 -37.87 6.57 28.29
C TRP A 219 -37.08 7.81 27.83
N LEU A 220 -37.36 8.97 28.40
CA LEU A 220 -36.69 10.22 28.04
C LEU A 220 -35.17 10.15 28.33
N LYS A 221 -34.77 9.57 29.46
CA LYS A 221 -33.37 9.33 29.81
C LYS A 221 -32.69 8.40 28.80
N TYR A 222 -33.36 7.33 28.40
CA TYR A 222 -32.86 6.40 27.39
C TYR A 222 -32.64 7.11 26.05
N MET A 223 -33.65 7.83 25.55
CA MET A 223 -33.57 8.57 24.29
C MET A 223 -32.46 9.62 24.30
N ASN A 224 -32.32 10.38 25.39
CA ASN A 224 -31.24 11.35 25.54
C ASN A 224 -29.86 10.68 25.53
N ASN A 225 -29.72 9.53 26.19
CA ASN A 225 -28.48 8.77 26.19
C ASN A 225 -28.16 8.20 24.80
N TRP A 226 -29.16 7.66 24.08
CA TRP A 226 -29.02 7.20 22.71
C TRP A 226 -28.55 8.32 21.78
N THR A 227 -29.20 9.49 21.83
CA THR A 227 -28.80 10.65 21.01
C THR A 227 -27.37 11.08 21.31
N ARG A 228 -26.98 11.10 22.60
CA ARG A 228 -25.61 11.44 23.01
C ARG A 228 -24.59 10.41 22.53
N GLN A 229 -24.90 9.12 22.59
CA GLN A 229 -24.05 8.06 22.05
C GLN A 229 -23.88 8.21 20.53
N GLY A 230 -24.97 8.47 19.80
CA GLY A 230 -24.91 8.76 18.37
C GLY A 230 -23.98 9.93 18.04
N GLN A 231 -24.10 11.05 18.76
CA GLN A 231 -23.20 12.20 18.59
C GLN A 231 -21.73 11.85 18.88
N PHE A 232 -21.47 11.06 19.92
CA PHE A 232 -20.13 10.60 20.26
C PHE A 232 -19.52 9.72 19.16
N ILE A 233 -20.30 8.78 18.62
CA ILE A 233 -19.87 7.91 17.52
C ILE A 233 -19.56 8.74 16.27
N VAL A 234 -20.42 9.71 15.92
CA VAL A 234 -20.18 10.62 14.79
C VAL A 234 -18.86 11.38 14.96
N GLN A 235 -18.60 11.95 16.13
CA GLN A 235 -17.34 12.65 16.40
C GLN A 235 -16.13 11.71 16.30
N LYS A 236 -16.25 10.48 16.81
CA LYS A 236 -15.21 9.45 16.71
C LYS A 236 -14.92 9.07 15.25
N LEU A 237 -15.96 8.87 14.43
CA LEU A 237 -15.83 8.54 13.01
C LEU A 237 -15.21 9.71 12.23
N LEU A 238 -15.59 10.96 12.53
CA LEU A 238 -14.99 12.14 11.90
C LEU A 238 -13.50 12.26 12.24
N LEU A 239 -13.12 12.02 13.50
CA LEU A 239 -11.72 12.00 13.90
C LEU A 239 -10.94 10.90 13.17
N HIS A 240 -11.53 9.70 13.07
CA HIS A 240 -10.93 8.58 12.36
C HIS A 240 -10.72 8.90 10.88
N LYS A 241 -11.76 9.39 10.19
CA LYS A 241 -11.71 9.84 8.79
C LYS A 241 -10.61 10.88 8.58
N ASN A 242 -10.49 11.86 9.47
CA ASN A 242 -9.44 12.89 9.38
C ASN A 242 -8.05 12.29 9.56
N ASN A 243 -7.88 11.35 10.50
CA ASN A 243 -6.63 10.65 10.71
C ASN A 243 -6.24 9.81 9.48
N GLU A 244 -7.18 9.05 8.91
CA GLU A 244 -6.97 8.27 7.68
C GLU A 244 -6.64 9.16 6.49
N ALA A 245 -7.31 10.31 6.35
CA ALA A 245 -6.97 11.27 5.30
C ALA A 245 -5.53 11.80 5.45
N ILE A 246 -5.08 12.05 6.68
CA ILE A 246 -3.70 12.46 6.97
C ILE A 246 -2.71 11.33 6.65
N THR A 247 -2.98 10.09 7.06
CA THR A 247 -2.09 8.96 6.76
C THR A 247 -2.03 8.68 5.27
N LEU A 248 -3.15 8.75 4.55
CA LEU A 248 -3.21 8.59 3.10
C LEU A 248 -2.42 9.69 2.38
N ARG A 249 -2.51 10.96 2.83
CA ARG A 249 -1.69 12.04 2.28
C ARG A 249 -0.20 11.80 2.51
N LYS A 250 0.19 11.38 3.72
CA LYS A 250 1.59 11.03 4.04
C LYS A 250 2.09 9.90 3.15
N LEU A 251 1.31 8.81 3.01
CA LEU A 251 1.67 7.68 2.17
C LEU A 251 1.79 8.07 0.70
N LYS A 252 0.90 8.92 0.18
CA LYS A 252 1.01 9.46 -1.17
C LYS A 252 2.27 10.31 -1.35
N SER A 253 2.65 11.13 -0.36
CA SER A 253 3.91 11.89 -0.39
C SER A 253 5.11 10.96 -0.45
N VAL A 254 5.16 9.97 0.44
CA VAL A 254 6.22 8.97 0.49
C VAL A 254 6.30 8.18 -0.82
N LEU A 255 5.16 7.81 -1.41
CA LEU A 255 5.13 7.11 -2.70
C LEU A 255 5.69 8.00 -3.81
N LYS A 256 5.32 9.28 -3.85
CA LYS A 256 5.82 10.23 -4.84
C LYS A 256 7.33 10.46 -4.67
N GLU A 257 7.80 10.64 -3.44
CA GLU A 257 9.22 10.75 -3.13
C GLU A 257 9.97 9.49 -3.55
N ARG A 258 9.43 8.30 -3.24
CA ARG A 258 10.01 7.02 -3.68
C ARG A 258 10.02 6.85 -5.18
N GLN A 259 9.01 7.35 -5.90
CA GLN A 259 8.98 7.30 -7.36
C GLN A 259 10.05 8.21 -7.96
N LEU A 260 10.20 9.43 -7.44
CA LEU A 260 11.27 10.35 -7.84
C LEU A 260 12.66 9.80 -7.50
N LEU A 261 12.80 9.15 -6.34
CA LEU A 261 14.02 8.45 -5.97
C LEU A 261 14.27 7.26 -6.92
N ALA A 262 13.27 6.45 -7.23
CA ALA A 262 13.42 5.31 -8.14
C ALA A 262 13.81 5.74 -9.56
N GLU A 263 13.35 6.90 -10.03
CA GLU A 263 13.76 7.47 -11.31
C GLU A 263 15.21 7.98 -11.30
N ASN A 264 15.68 8.49 -10.16
CA ASN A 264 17.01 9.12 -10.04
C ASN A 264 18.11 8.20 -9.49
N ILE A 265 17.77 7.03 -8.94
CA ILE A 265 18.76 6.14 -8.31
C ILE A 265 19.38 5.20 -9.34
N HIS A 266 20.70 5.25 -9.43
CA HIS A 266 21.51 4.28 -10.17
C HIS A 266 22.11 3.25 -9.20
N ALA A 267 22.43 2.05 -9.69
CA ALA A 267 23.04 0.99 -8.87
C ALA A 267 24.34 1.45 -8.15
N VAL A 268 25.09 2.36 -8.76
CA VAL A 268 26.32 2.94 -8.21
C VAL A 268 26.07 3.76 -6.94
N ASP A 269 24.93 4.46 -6.84
CA ASP A 269 24.58 5.26 -5.67
C ASP A 269 24.34 4.39 -4.42
N PHE A 270 23.78 3.19 -4.62
CA PHE A 270 23.57 2.22 -3.54
C PHE A 270 24.89 1.66 -3.01
N ASP A 271 25.86 1.39 -3.89
CA ASP A 271 27.19 0.93 -3.48
C ASP A 271 27.94 2.02 -2.70
N GLN A 272 27.85 3.28 -3.16
CA GLN A 272 28.42 4.42 -2.44
C GLN A 272 27.78 4.59 -1.05
N LEU A 273 26.46 4.58 -0.96
CA LEU A 273 25.75 4.65 0.33
C LEU A 273 26.10 3.48 1.26
N THR A 274 26.33 2.30 0.71
CA THR A 274 26.74 1.12 1.48
C THR A 274 28.15 1.29 2.04
N ILE A 275 29.08 1.83 1.26
CA ILE A 275 30.44 2.14 1.71
C ILE A 275 30.42 3.23 2.79
N GLU A 276 29.67 4.31 2.56
CA GLU A 276 29.54 5.41 3.51
C GLU A 276 28.91 4.95 4.83
N ASN A 277 27.83 4.18 4.80
CA ASN A 277 27.21 3.62 5.99
C ASN A 277 28.16 2.69 6.75
N LYS A 278 28.93 1.85 6.05
CA LYS A 278 29.96 1.01 6.68
C LYS A 278 31.01 1.87 7.39
N ASN A 279 31.48 2.93 6.76
CA ASN A 279 32.47 3.86 7.34
C ASN A 279 31.91 4.66 8.54
N LEU A 280 30.65 5.11 8.47
CA LEU A 280 30.00 5.79 9.59
C LEU A 280 29.79 4.84 10.76
N LYS A 281 29.38 3.59 10.50
CA LYS A 281 29.20 2.57 11.52
C LYS A 281 30.50 2.23 12.24
N THR A 282 31.61 2.07 11.50
CA THR A 282 32.92 1.84 12.13
C THR A 282 33.37 3.03 12.99
N LYS A 283 33.13 4.27 12.55
CA LYS A 283 33.39 5.47 13.37
C LYS A 283 32.53 5.51 14.63
N ILE A 284 31.24 5.17 14.54
CA ILE A 284 30.34 5.09 15.69
C ILE A 284 30.82 4.03 16.68
N ASP A 285 31.25 2.86 16.19
CA ASP A 285 31.75 1.78 17.03
C ASP A 285 33.05 2.18 17.75
N GLN A 286 33.96 2.87 17.05
CA GLN A 286 35.19 3.43 17.64
C GLN A 286 34.88 4.44 18.75
N ARG A 287 34.00 5.41 18.47
CA ARG A 287 33.58 6.42 19.47
C ARG A 287 32.86 5.77 20.65
N SER A 288 32.04 4.75 20.40
CA SER A 288 31.35 4.01 21.45
C SER A 288 32.30 3.23 22.34
N LYS A 289 33.36 2.62 21.78
CA LYS A 289 34.44 1.99 22.57
C LYS A 289 35.14 3.02 23.44
N PHE A 290 35.51 4.16 22.87
CA PHE A 290 36.15 5.25 23.62
C PHE A 290 35.27 5.78 24.76
N VAL A 291 33.96 5.97 24.53
CA VAL A 291 33.01 6.37 25.60
C VAL A 291 32.91 5.29 26.68
N LYS A 292 32.93 4.00 26.33
CA LYS A 292 32.94 2.92 27.33
C LYS A 292 34.21 2.95 28.18
N GLU A 293 35.37 3.19 27.58
CA GLU A 293 36.64 3.33 28.30
C GLU A 293 36.63 4.55 29.22
N LEU A 294 36.18 5.71 28.74
CA LEU A 294 36.01 6.91 29.57
C LEU A 294 35.06 6.67 30.74
N LYS A 295 33.94 5.96 30.53
CA LYS A 295 33.01 5.61 31.62
C LYS A 295 33.67 4.72 32.66
N LYS A 296 34.52 3.76 32.26
CA LYS A 296 35.29 2.93 33.21
C LYS A 296 36.28 3.78 34.01
N LEU A 297 37.02 4.67 33.35
CA LEU A 297 37.96 5.57 34.02
C LEU A 297 37.25 6.51 34.99
N ASN A 298 36.11 7.10 34.59
CA ASN A 298 35.31 7.96 35.46
C ASN A 298 34.73 7.19 36.65
N GLY A 299 34.28 5.95 36.44
CA GLY A 299 33.84 5.07 37.51
C GLY A 299 34.96 4.78 38.53
N TRP A 300 36.16 4.46 38.04
CA TRP A 300 37.33 4.23 38.87
C TRP A 300 37.76 5.48 39.65
N ALA A 301 37.81 6.64 38.98
CA ALA A 301 38.10 7.92 39.61
C ALA A 301 37.08 8.26 40.73
N ASN A 302 35.79 8.04 40.48
CA ASN A 302 34.75 8.25 41.49
C ASN A 302 34.90 7.32 42.70
N VAL A 303 35.29 6.06 42.50
CA VAL A 303 35.58 5.12 43.59
C VAL A 303 36.75 5.63 44.43
N ILE A 304 37.84 6.08 43.79
CA ILE A 304 38.99 6.66 44.49
C ILE A 304 38.58 7.90 45.29
N LEU A 305 37.89 8.85 44.65
CA LEU A 305 37.43 10.07 45.30
C LEU A 305 36.50 9.78 46.48
N SER A 306 35.61 8.81 46.34
CA SER A 306 34.72 8.37 47.43
C SER A 306 35.53 7.78 48.59
N ASN A 307 36.52 6.94 48.30
CA ASN A 307 37.38 6.36 49.32
C ASN A 307 38.22 7.42 50.04
N SER A 308 38.81 8.35 49.31
CA SER A 308 39.52 9.50 49.88
C SER A 308 38.60 10.38 50.73
N ARG A 309 37.35 10.60 50.30
CA ARG A 309 36.35 11.33 51.10
C ARG A 309 36.04 10.61 52.41
N TYR A 310 35.80 9.30 52.38
CA TYR A 310 35.56 8.51 53.60
C TYR A 310 36.76 8.56 54.54
N PHE A 311 37.98 8.42 54.01
CA PHE A 311 39.20 8.53 54.81
C PHE A 311 39.31 9.91 55.48
N LEU A 312 39.11 11.00 54.73
CA LEU A 312 39.12 12.36 55.28
C LEU A 312 38.01 12.57 56.30
N GLN A 313 36.82 12.00 56.09
CA GLN A 313 35.72 12.10 57.04
C GLN A 313 36.01 11.35 58.34
N SER A 314 36.67 10.19 58.27
CA SER A 314 37.16 9.47 59.46
C SER A 314 38.17 10.33 60.23
N GLN A 315 39.18 10.86 59.54
CA GLN A 315 40.19 11.74 60.15
C GLN A 315 39.55 12.98 60.79
N PHE A 316 38.53 13.56 60.15
CA PHE A 316 37.79 14.69 60.71
C PHE A 316 37.04 14.33 61.99
N ASN A 317 36.41 13.15 62.03
CA ASN A 317 35.77 12.64 63.24
C ASN A 317 36.79 12.42 64.37
N ASP A 318 37.94 11.82 64.06
CA ASP A 318 39.02 11.61 65.03
C ASP A 318 39.53 12.95 65.59
N ILE A 319 39.80 13.93 64.73
CA ILE A 319 40.20 15.29 65.14
C ILE A 319 39.13 15.92 66.03
N SER A 320 37.85 15.73 65.72
CA SER A 320 36.74 16.29 66.49
C SER A 320 36.66 15.65 67.89
N GLN A 321 36.88 14.34 67.99
CA GLN A 321 37.01 13.63 69.27
C GLN A 321 38.23 14.11 70.06
N PHE A 322 39.39 14.27 69.41
CA PHE A 322 40.59 14.80 70.05
C PHE A 322 40.38 16.22 70.59
N LYS A 323 39.67 17.08 69.86
CA LYS A 323 39.31 18.42 70.34
C LYS A 323 38.44 18.34 71.59
N PHE A 324 37.41 17.50 71.60
CA PHE A 324 36.56 17.30 72.77
C PHE A 324 37.35 16.77 73.98
N LEU A 325 38.22 15.78 73.78
CA LEU A 325 39.07 15.23 74.84
C LEU A 325 40.07 16.26 75.37
N LYS A 326 40.63 17.10 74.49
CA LYS A 326 41.51 18.20 74.87
C LYS A 326 40.78 19.21 75.75
N GLU A 327 39.57 19.63 75.34
CA GLU A 327 38.73 20.54 76.12
C GLU A 327 38.35 19.95 77.49
N GLN A 328 37.98 18.67 77.54
CA GLN A 328 37.72 17.97 78.80
C GLN A 328 38.96 17.94 79.71
N SER A 329 40.14 17.69 79.14
CA SER A 329 41.41 17.66 79.87
C SER A 329 41.81 19.03 80.38
N GLU A 330 41.60 20.09 79.58
CA GLU A 330 41.81 21.49 79.97
C GLU A 330 40.88 21.88 81.13
N ASN A 331 39.59 21.56 81.04
CA ASN A 331 38.63 21.79 82.13
C ASN A 331 39.02 21.05 83.41
N ARG A 332 39.46 19.79 83.29
CA ARG A 332 39.94 19.01 84.45
C ARG A 332 41.18 19.65 85.05
N ARG A 333 42.12 20.11 84.22
CA ARG A 333 43.33 20.80 84.66
C ARG A 333 42.99 22.11 85.37
N GLU A 334 42.09 22.92 84.82
CA GLU A 334 41.63 24.15 85.45
C GLU A 334 40.94 23.88 86.81
N ASN A 335 40.18 22.79 86.92
CA ASN A 335 39.55 22.41 88.18
C ASN A 335 40.58 21.96 89.23
N ILE A 336 41.58 21.17 88.82
CA ILE A 336 42.71 20.79 89.69
C ILE A 336 43.51 22.03 90.10
N ASP A 337 43.76 22.98 89.20
CA ASP A 337 44.46 24.23 89.51
C ASP A 337 43.67 25.04 90.56
N LYS A 338 42.34 25.13 90.43
CA LYS A 338 41.46 25.76 91.43
C LYS A 338 41.51 25.04 92.78
N GLU A 339 41.49 23.71 92.79
CA GLU A 339 41.61 22.91 94.02
C GLU A 339 42.99 23.09 94.66
N SER A 340 44.06 23.10 93.87
CA SER A 340 45.43 23.35 94.34
C SER A 340 45.55 24.72 95.01
N VAL A 341 44.97 25.78 94.42
CA VAL A 341 44.92 27.11 95.03
C VAL A 341 44.15 27.10 96.36
N LYS A 342 43.01 26.39 96.45
CA LYS A 342 42.26 26.24 97.71
C LYS A 342 43.07 25.52 98.78
N VAL A 343 43.65 24.37 98.45
CA VAL A 343 44.49 23.58 99.36
C VAL A 343 45.69 24.39 99.82
N GLN A 344 46.32 25.15 98.92
CA GLN A 344 47.41 26.05 99.28
C GLN A 344 46.97 27.12 100.28
N GLY A 345 45.80 27.72 100.07
CA GLY A 345 45.18 28.64 101.03
C GLY A 345 44.93 27.99 102.39
N GLU A 346 44.38 26.78 102.42
CA GLU A 346 44.17 26.01 103.66
C GLU A 346 45.49 25.69 104.38
N ILE A 347 46.56 25.36 103.64
CA ILE A 347 47.90 25.14 104.18
C ILE A 347 48.46 26.44 104.78
N GLU A 348 48.28 27.58 104.12
CA GLU A 348 48.71 28.89 104.63
C GLU A 348 47.96 29.28 105.89
N ASP A 349 46.63 29.09 105.93
CA ASP A 349 45.81 29.29 107.13
C ASP A 349 46.24 28.37 108.27
N ALA A 350 46.52 27.09 107.98
CA ALA A 350 47.03 26.13 108.95
C ALA A 350 48.42 26.52 109.48
N LYS A 351 49.33 26.99 108.61
CA LYS A 351 50.64 27.53 109.00
C LYS A 351 50.49 28.75 109.89
N LYS A 352 49.58 29.67 109.56
CA LYS A 352 49.31 30.86 110.36
C LYS A 352 48.81 30.48 111.76
N LYS A 353 47.83 29.57 111.85
CA LYS A 353 47.36 29.00 113.13
C LYS A 353 48.48 28.32 113.92
N TYR A 354 49.37 27.59 113.25
CA TYR A 354 50.53 26.96 113.90
C TYR A 354 51.51 27.99 114.48
N GLU A 355 51.83 29.05 113.74
CA GLU A 355 52.70 30.14 114.23
C GLU A 355 52.05 30.93 115.38
N GLU A 356 50.73 31.16 115.35
CA GLU A 356 49.96 31.73 116.46
C GLU A 356 50.01 30.83 117.72
N CYS A 357 49.88 29.52 117.54
CA CYS A 357 50.02 28.54 118.63
C CYS A 357 51.45 28.47 119.19
N LYS A 358 52.46 28.57 118.31
CA LYS A 358 53.88 28.58 118.69
C LYS A 358 54.25 29.85 119.45
N THR A 359 53.79 31.02 119.01
CA THR A 359 53.97 32.29 119.75
C THR A 359 53.25 32.25 121.09
N SER A 360 52.02 31.72 121.14
CA SER A 360 51.29 31.49 122.40
C SER A 360 52.04 30.54 123.34
N ARG A 361 52.63 29.46 122.81
CA ARG A 361 53.45 28.50 123.58
C ARG A 361 54.77 29.12 124.05
N CYS A 362 55.42 29.95 123.24
CA CYS A 362 56.59 30.73 123.64
C CYS A 362 56.24 31.75 124.73
N GLN A 363 55.09 32.43 124.66
CA GLN A 363 54.62 33.30 125.75
C GLN A 363 54.33 32.52 127.04
N ILE A 364 53.75 31.33 126.93
CA ILE A 364 53.56 30.45 128.09
C ILE A 364 54.92 30.02 128.66
N GLN A 365 55.89 29.62 127.83
CA GLN A 365 57.25 29.27 128.27
C GLN A 365 58.03 30.47 128.84
N TRP A 366 57.88 31.67 128.28
CA TRP A 366 58.50 32.89 128.79
C TRP A 366 57.90 33.30 130.15
N SER A 367 56.58 33.16 130.31
CA SER A 367 55.88 33.40 131.58
C SER A 367 56.09 32.29 132.63
N THR A 368 56.56 31.10 132.24
CA THR A 368 57.04 30.07 133.18
C THR A 368 58.52 30.24 133.50
N TRP A 369 59.34 30.73 132.57
CA TRP A 369 60.73 31.09 132.83
C TRP A 369 60.85 32.31 133.76
N GLN A 370 60.05 33.36 133.56
CA GLN A 370 59.96 34.50 134.49
C GLN A 370 59.43 34.13 135.88
N ARG A 371 58.66 33.05 136.01
CA ARG A 371 58.19 32.54 137.31
C ARG A 371 59.22 31.70 138.07
N ASN A 372 60.26 31.20 137.40
CA ASN A 372 61.36 30.45 138.02
C ASN A 372 62.60 31.33 138.32
N GLN A 373 62.46 32.66 138.23
CA GLN A 373 63.49 33.66 138.57
C GLN A 373 63.13 34.49 139.81
N ILE A 374 62.02 34.16 140.48
CA ILE A 374 61.64 34.60 141.83
C ILE A 374 61.69 33.36 142.71
#